data_AF-A0A9E3AQX5-F1
#
_entry.id   AF-A0A9E3AQX5-F1
#
_cell.length_a   1.000
_cell.length_b   1.000
_cell.length_c   1.000
_cell.angle_alpha   90.00
_cell.angle_beta   90.00
_cell.angle_gamma   90.00
#
_symmetry.space_group_name_H-M   'P 1'
#
loop_
_entity.id
_entity.type
_entity.pdbx_description
1 polymer ?
#
loop_
_entity_poly.entity_id
_entity_poly.type
_entity_poly.pdbx_seq_one_letter_code
_entity_poly.pdbx_strand_id
1 'polypeptide(L)'
;LKPLVPVDQWRELTREGARRFDPDVALYVRPMYWAESGFGGGVMSDPESTRWCLCLYEAPMPEATGASITLSPFRRPTRECAPVEAKTGALYPNGARALHEAAARGFTNALLRDMLGDVAELANANVFMVKDGAVFTPAPNGTFLDGVTRQRAIALLRGDGFEVIETRLAYEDFLTADEIFSTGNFQKVAPVRRIEDRDIALGPVYARARRLYWDFAHAGAQA
;
A
#
# COMPACT_ATOMS: atom_id res chain seq x y z
N LEU A 1 11.10 8.19 17.62
CA LEU A 1 11.95 9.09 16.81
C LEU A 1 11.38 10.49 16.88
N LYS A 2 12.24 11.52 16.91
CA LYS A 2 11.83 12.92 16.88
C LYS A 2 11.71 13.39 15.42
N PRO A 3 10.58 13.92 14.97
CA PRO A 3 10.49 14.47 13.62
C PRO A 3 11.33 15.75 13.56
N LEU A 4 12.36 15.77 12.69
CA LEU A 4 13.32 16.88 12.59
C LEU A 4 13.06 17.80 11.39
N VAL A 5 12.46 17.28 10.34
CA VAL A 5 12.24 17.94 9.06
C VAL A 5 10.75 18.21 8.88
N PRO A 6 10.32 19.48 8.82
CA PRO A 6 8.94 19.86 8.51
C PRO A 6 8.49 19.40 7.13
N VAL A 7 7.18 19.25 6.94
CA VAL A 7 6.60 18.78 5.67
C VAL A 7 6.99 19.66 4.48
N ASP A 8 7.00 20.98 4.65
CA ASP A 8 7.36 21.88 3.55
C ASP A 8 8.85 21.79 3.19
N GLN A 9 9.72 21.52 4.16
CA GLN A 9 11.13 21.25 3.88
C GLN A 9 11.30 19.92 3.12
N TRP A 10 10.54 18.86 3.46
CA TRP A 10 10.56 17.63 2.66
C TRP A 10 10.14 17.87 1.20
N ARG A 11 9.11 18.70 0.99
CA ARG A 11 8.63 19.06 -0.34
C ARG A 11 9.68 19.84 -1.14
N GLU A 12 10.33 20.81 -0.50
CA GLU A 12 11.41 21.59 -1.10
C GLU A 12 12.58 20.69 -1.51
N LEU A 13 13.10 19.88 -0.58
CA LEU A 13 14.21 18.95 -0.85
C LEU A 13 13.86 17.93 -1.94
N THR A 14 12.60 17.48 -2.00
CA THR A 14 12.13 16.58 -3.07
C THR A 14 12.17 17.27 -4.42
N ARG A 15 11.69 18.52 -4.53
CA ARG A 15 11.74 19.30 -5.78
C ARG A 15 13.17 19.61 -6.19
N GLU A 16 14.04 19.95 -5.24
CA GLU A 16 15.45 20.20 -5.49
C GLU A 16 16.17 18.94 -5.99
N GLY A 17 15.97 17.81 -5.28
CA GLY A 17 16.58 16.53 -5.65
C GLY A 17 16.11 16.02 -7.01
N ALA A 18 14.82 16.20 -7.35
CA ALA A 18 14.28 15.79 -8.64
C ALA A 18 14.93 16.52 -9.83
N ARG A 19 15.36 17.78 -9.68
CA ARG A 19 16.07 18.54 -10.72
C ARG A 19 17.44 17.96 -11.10
N ARG A 20 17.94 16.98 -10.34
CA ARG A 20 19.23 16.32 -10.60
C ARG A 20 19.10 15.08 -11.50
N PHE A 21 17.88 14.72 -11.87
CA PHE A 21 17.56 13.61 -12.77
C PHE A 21 17.02 14.15 -14.11
N ASP A 22 16.96 13.29 -15.12
CA ASP A 22 16.27 13.61 -16.37
C ASP A 22 14.79 13.97 -16.11
N PRO A 23 14.20 14.92 -16.86
CA PRO A 23 12.84 15.40 -16.59
C PRO A 23 11.75 14.34 -16.83
N ASP A 24 12.04 13.34 -17.66
CA ASP A 24 11.07 12.33 -18.10
C ASP A 24 11.15 11.00 -17.31
N VAL A 25 12.05 10.89 -16.33
CA VAL A 25 12.17 9.67 -15.53
C VAL A 25 11.19 9.64 -14.37
N ALA A 26 10.62 8.46 -14.11
CA ALA A 26 9.84 8.22 -12.90
C ALA A 26 10.77 8.06 -11.70
N LEU A 27 10.53 8.85 -10.65
CA LEU A 27 11.32 8.83 -9.42
C LEU A 27 10.53 8.22 -8.26
N TYR A 28 11.20 7.39 -7.47
CA TYR A 28 10.72 7.00 -6.15
C TYR A 28 11.32 7.92 -5.08
N VAL A 29 10.45 8.53 -4.28
CA VAL A 29 10.83 9.42 -3.17
C VAL A 29 10.70 8.67 -1.85
N ARG A 30 11.81 8.50 -1.13
CA ARG A 30 11.89 7.75 0.14
C ARG A 30 12.48 8.61 1.26
N PRO A 31 11.66 9.37 2.01
CA PRO A 31 12.08 9.98 3.26
C PRO A 31 12.25 8.89 4.33
N MET A 32 13.31 8.99 5.13
CA MET A 32 13.66 8.02 6.16
C MET A 32 14.12 8.72 7.44
N TYR A 33 13.79 8.11 8.58
CA TYR A 33 14.30 8.47 9.91
C TYR A 33 14.86 7.23 10.61
N TRP A 34 15.90 7.40 11.41
CA TRP A 34 16.44 6.38 12.33
C TRP A 34 17.08 7.06 13.55
N ALA A 35 17.37 6.31 14.61
CA ALA A 35 18.14 6.79 15.77
C ALA A 35 19.57 6.24 15.70
N GLU A 36 20.57 7.06 16.04
CA GLU A 36 21.99 6.66 16.07
C GLU A 36 22.43 6.10 17.42
N SER A 37 21.79 6.52 18.51
CA SER A 37 22.08 6.06 19.86
C SER A 37 20.82 5.58 20.58
N GLY A 38 21.03 4.89 21.69
CA GLY A 38 19.96 4.36 22.50
C GLY A 38 20.37 4.09 23.94
N PHE A 39 19.37 3.88 24.78
CA PHE A 39 19.49 3.56 26.20
C PHE A 39 19.02 2.13 26.45
N GLY A 40 19.17 1.64 27.69
CA GLY A 40 18.72 0.29 28.06
C GLY A 40 19.38 -0.81 27.20
N GLY A 41 20.71 -0.75 27.06
CA GLY A 41 21.46 -1.68 26.22
C GLY A 41 21.27 -1.48 24.70
N GLY A 42 20.76 -0.31 24.28
CA GLY A 42 20.55 0.02 22.87
C GLY A 42 19.17 -0.36 22.32
N VAL A 43 18.30 -0.93 23.16
CA VAL A 43 16.93 -1.31 22.75
C VAL A 43 16.03 -0.08 22.66
N MET A 44 16.14 0.85 23.62
CA MET A 44 15.36 2.09 23.60
C MET A 44 16.08 3.12 22.73
N SER A 45 15.44 3.59 21.67
CA SER A 45 16.00 4.67 20.85
C SER A 45 16.08 5.99 21.61
N ASP A 46 17.20 6.70 21.53
CA ASP A 46 17.30 8.09 21.98
C ASP A 46 16.65 9.01 20.91
N PRO A 47 15.51 9.68 21.21
CA PRO A 47 14.86 10.55 20.23
C PRO A 47 15.73 11.74 19.80
N GLU A 48 16.63 12.23 20.64
CA GLU A 48 17.53 13.35 20.31
C GLU A 48 18.65 12.93 19.35
N SER A 49 18.91 11.64 19.24
CA SER A 49 19.85 11.07 18.24
C SER A 49 19.22 10.79 16.88
N THR A 50 17.97 11.22 16.67
CA THR A 50 17.27 10.97 15.40
C THR A 50 18.05 11.60 14.24
N ARG A 51 18.26 10.84 13.17
CA ARG A 51 18.78 11.32 11.88
C ARG A 51 17.79 11.02 10.78
N TRP A 52 18.01 11.68 9.65
CA TRP A 52 17.13 11.59 8.51
C TRP A 52 17.90 11.54 7.20
N CYS A 53 17.25 11.00 6.17
CA CYS A 53 17.76 10.95 4.80
C CYS A 53 16.58 11.05 3.83
N LEU A 54 16.73 11.86 2.78
CA LEU A 54 15.87 11.84 1.61
C LEU A 54 16.58 11.06 0.51
N CYS A 55 16.04 9.91 0.13
CA CYS A 55 16.55 9.14 -1.00
C CYS A 55 15.59 9.26 -2.19
N LEU A 56 16.11 9.79 -3.30
CA LEU A 56 15.46 9.76 -4.61
C LEU A 56 16.25 8.81 -5.51
N TYR A 57 15.55 7.99 -6.27
CA TYR A 57 16.15 7.10 -7.26
C TYR A 57 15.17 6.84 -8.39
N GLU A 58 15.70 6.56 -9.58
CA GLU A 58 14.92 6.14 -10.73
C GLU A 58 14.23 4.82 -10.45
N ALA A 59 12.92 4.82 -10.65
CA ALA A 59 12.08 3.66 -10.50
C ALA A 59 10.99 3.74 -11.59
N PRO A 60 11.20 3.07 -12.74
CA PRO A 60 10.20 3.03 -13.80
C PRO A 60 8.85 2.62 -13.24
N MET A 61 7.79 3.33 -13.63
CA MET A 61 6.44 3.01 -13.21
C MET A 61 6.07 1.63 -13.78
N PRO A 62 5.89 0.59 -12.94
CA PRO A 62 5.62 -0.74 -13.47
C PRO A 62 4.27 -0.79 -14.16
N GLU A 63 4.20 -1.52 -15.27
CA GLU A 63 2.93 -1.79 -15.94
C GLU A 63 1.97 -2.49 -14.98
N ALA A 64 0.68 -2.14 -15.06
CA ALA A 64 -0.36 -2.76 -14.25
C ALA A 64 -0.83 -4.09 -14.90
N THR A 65 0.10 -5.02 -15.12
CA THR A 65 -0.16 -6.33 -15.76
C THR A 65 -1.08 -7.22 -14.92
N GLY A 66 -1.10 -6.97 -13.60
CA GLY A 66 -2.01 -7.56 -12.63
C GLY A 66 -1.36 -8.66 -11.77
N ALA A 67 -1.77 -8.75 -10.51
CA ALA A 67 -1.25 -9.75 -9.58
C ALA A 67 -2.05 -11.06 -9.63
N SER A 68 -1.38 -12.20 -9.46
CA SER A 68 -1.98 -13.44 -8.97
C SER A 68 -1.79 -13.54 -7.46
N ILE A 69 -2.87 -13.84 -6.73
CA ILE A 69 -2.89 -13.86 -5.27
C ILE A 69 -3.36 -15.19 -4.71
N THR A 70 -2.94 -15.46 -3.49
CA THR A 70 -3.36 -16.61 -2.67
C THR A 70 -3.56 -16.19 -1.22
N LEU A 71 -4.15 -17.04 -0.38
CA LEU A 71 -4.20 -16.82 1.05
C LEU A 71 -2.84 -17.09 1.71
N SER A 72 -2.32 -16.11 2.46
CA SER A 72 -1.11 -16.31 3.26
C SER A 72 -1.40 -17.15 4.51
N PRO A 73 -0.49 -18.05 4.91
CA PRO A 73 -0.56 -18.70 6.22
C PRO A 73 -0.22 -17.73 7.36
N PHE A 74 0.50 -16.64 7.06
CA PHE A 74 0.89 -15.64 8.05
C PHE A 74 -0.24 -14.63 8.35
N ARG A 75 -0.07 -13.88 9.44
CA ARG A 75 -1.04 -12.88 9.91
C ARG A 75 -0.40 -11.52 10.07
N ARG A 76 -1.22 -10.47 9.99
CA ARG A 76 -0.86 -9.12 10.42
C ARG A 76 -0.75 -9.08 11.94
N PRO A 77 0.31 -8.46 12.49
CA PRO A 77 0.41 -8.29 13.94
C PRO A 77 -0.62 -7.28 14.44
N THR A 78 -0.83 -7.27 15.76
CA THR A 78 -1.63 -6.24 16.45
C THR A 78 -0.70 -5.20 17.08
N ARG A 79 -1.26 -4.07 17.51
CA ARG A 79 -0.52 -3.04 18.26
C ARG A 79 0.10 -3.53 19.55
N GLU A 80 -0.39 -4.66 20.09
CA GLU A 80 0.13 -5.25 21.33
C GLU A 80 1.47 -5.95 21.13
N CYS A 81 1.78 -6.39 19.91
CA CYS A 81 3.00 -7.15 19.61
C CYS A 81 3.91 -6.51 18.55
N ALA A 82 3.47 -5.45 17.87
CA ALA A 82 4.29 -4.72 16.91
C ALA A 82 3.82 -3.25 16.71
N PRO A 83 4.71 -2.34 16.26
CA PRO A 83 4.40 -0.92 16.04
C PRO A 83 3.69 -0.67 14.70
N VAL A 84 2.50 -1.24 14.56
CA VAL A 84 1.65 -1.26 13.34
C VAL A 84 1.12 0.12 12.92
N GLU A 85 1.09 1.09 13.83
CA GLU A 85 0.75 2.48 13.58
C GLU A 85 1.80 3.23 12.74
N ALA A 86 3.00 2.65 12.56
CA ALA A 86 4.09 3.26 11.83
C ALA A 86 4.43 2.50 10.55
N LYS A 87 4.78 3.24 9.49
CA LYS A 87 5.40 2.65 8.29
C LYS A 87 6.90 2.39 8.55
N THR A 88 7.17 1.35 9.33
CA THR A 88 8.51 1.02 9.85
C THR A 88 9.10 -0.24 9.22
N GLY A 89 10.41 -0.25 9.02
CA GLY A 89 11.16 -1.39 8.49
C GLY A 89 10.94 -2.69 9.28
N ALA A 90 10.72 -2.60 10.60
CA ALA A 90 10.52 -3.76 11.47
C ALA A 90 9.31 -4.64 11.10
N LEU A 91 8.33 -4.09 10.36
CA LEU A 91 7.13 -4.85 9.94
C LEU A 91 7.31 -5.59 8.61
N TYR A 92 8.27 -5.15 7.77
CA TYR A 92 8.39 -5.65 6.40
C TYR A 92 8.92 -7.09 6.28
N PRO A 93 9.72 -7.65 7.21
CA PRO A 93 10.05 -9.08 7.18
C PRO A 93 8.82 -10.00 7.18
N ASN A 94 7.72 -9.59 7.84
CA ASN A 94 6.47 -10.35 7.83
C ASN A 94 5.79 -10.36 6.44
N GLY A 95 5.78 -9.21 5.75
CA GLY A 95 5.32 -9.13 4.36
C GLY A 95 6.24 -9.91 3.41
N ALA A 96 7.57 -9.82 3.59
CA ALA A 96 8.55 -10.51 2.77
C ALA A 96 8.40 -12.04 2.83
N ARG A 97 8.24 -12.62 4.03
CA ARG A 97 8.01 -14.08 4.15
C ARG A 97 6.69 -14.51 3.50
N ALA A 98 5.65 -13.67 3.56
CA ALA A 98 4.38 -13.95 2.89
C ALA A 98 4.53 -13.93 1.37
N LEU A 99 5.31 -13.01 0.82
CA LEU A 99 5.64 -12.97 -0.61
C LEU A 99 6.46 -14.18 -1.05
N HIS A 100 7.48 -14.58 -0.28
CA HIS A 100 8.26 -15.79 -0.59
C HIS A 100 7.41 -17.05 -0.58
N GLU A 101 6.51 -17.17 0.39
CA GLU A 101 5.59 -18.30 0.50
C GLU A 101 4.62 -18.36 -0.68
N ALA A 102 4.02 -17.22 -1.06
CA ALA A 102 3.16 -17.12 -2.22
C ALA A 102 3.91 -17.46 -3.53
N ALA A 103 5.12 -16.93 -3.68
CA ALA A 103 5.98 -17.19 -4.84
C ALA A 103 6.34 -18.68 -4.96
N ALA A 104 6.63 -19.35 -3.85
CA ALA A 104 6.88 -20.80 -3.83
C ALA A 104 5.68 -21.63 -4.31
N ARG A 105 4.47 -21.07 -4.25
CA ARG A 105 3.22 -21.67 -4.77
C ARG A 105 2.80 -21.11 -6.14
N GLY A 106 3.63 -20.32 -6.80
CA GLY A 106 3.35 -19.78 -8.14
C GLY A 106 2.44 -18.54 -8.16
N PHE A 107 2.35 -17.81 -7.05
CA PHE A 107 1.61 -16.55 -6.93
C PHE A 107 2.53 -15.36 -6.75
N THR A 108 2.13 -14.20 -7.27
CA THR A 108 2.92 -12.96 -7.17
C THR A 108 2.73 -12.22 -5.84
N ASN A 109 1.65 -12.50 -5.12
CA ASN A 109 1.32 -11.83 -3.86
C ASN A 109 0.36 -12.70 -3.02
N ALA A 110 0.01 -12.25 -1.82
CA ALA A 110 -0.95 -12.94 -0.97
C ALA A 110 -1.82 -11.98 -0.16
N LEU A 111 -3.05 -12.42 0.14
CA LEU A 111 -3.93 -11.81 1.14
C LEU A 111 -3.43 -12.19 2.53
N LEU A 112 -3.23 -11.19 3.38
CA LEU A 112 -2.93 -11.38 4.78
C LEU A 112 -4.16 -11.05 5.61
N ARG A 113 -4.45 -11.93 6.57
CA ARG A 113 -5.51 -11.73 7.55
C ARG A 113 -4.96 -11.11 8.83
N ASP A 114 -5.83 -10.44 9.57
CA ASP A 114 -5.57 -10.10 10.96
C ASP A 114 -5.74 -11.31 11.90
N MET A 115 -5.54 -11.09 13.18
CA MET A 115 -5.63 -12.14 14.20
C MET A 115 -7.07 -12.63 14.46
N LEU A 116 -8.10 -11.92 13.99
CA LEU A 116 -9.50 -12.33 14.06
C LEU A 116 -9.94 -13.18 12.85
N GLY A 117 -9.10 -13.22 11.81
CA GLY A 117 -9.35 -13.99 10.59
C GLY A 117 -9.93 -13.17 9.45
N ASP A 118 -10.15 -11.87 9.64
CA ASP A 118 -10.59 -10.96 8.58
C ASP A 118 -9.40 -10.58 7.69
N VAL A 119 -9.65 -10.38 6.40
CA VAL A 119 -8.65 -9.86 5.46
C VAL A 119 -8.29 -8.42 5.83
N ALA A 120 -6.99 -8.15 5.95
CA ALA A 120 -6.46 -6.82 6.23
C ALA A 120 -5.97 -6.13 4.96
N GLU A 121 -5.06 -6.77 4.23
CA GLU A 121 -4.41 -6.21 3.02
C GLU A 121 -3.69 -7.30 2.22
N LEU A 122 -3.10 -6.94 1.07
CA LEU A 122 -2.06 -7.76 0.45
C LEU A 122 -0.73 -7.59 1.20
N ALA A 123 0.25 -8.45 0.91
CA ALA A 123 1.55 -8.40 1.58
C ALA A 123 2.31 -7.06 1.42
N ASN A 124 1.99 -6.28 0.39
CA ASN A 124 2.67 -5.02 0.05
C ASN A 124 1.73 -3.85 -0.35
N ALA A 125 0.40 -4.00 -0.26
CA ALA A 125 -0.57 -3.02 -0.75
C ALA A 125 -1.94 -3.21 -0.09
N ASN A 126 -2.72 -2.12 0.03
CA ASN A 126 -4.12 -2.24 0.45
C ASN A 126 -4.95 -2.93 -0.65
N VAL A 127 -6.02 -3.62 -0.27
CA VAL A 127 -6.87 -4.40 -1.18
C VAL A 127 -8.31 -3.90 -1.22
N PHE A 128 -8.92 -4.04 -2.38
CA PHE A 128 -10.32 -3.76 -2.67
C PHE A 128 -10.92 -4.95 -3.41
N MET A 129 -12.20 -5.18 -3.21
CA MET A 129 -13.02 -6.05 -4.03
C MET A 129 -14.26 -5.32 -4.52
N VAL A 130 -14.84 -5.82 -5.61
CA VAL A 130 -16.10 -5.33 -6.15
C VAL A 130 -17.08 -6.49 -6.13
N LYS A 131 -18.30 -6.22 -5.67
CA LYS A 131 -19.39 -7.18 -5.70
C LYS A 131 -20.69 -6.47 -6.03
N ASP A 132 -21.39 -6.94 -7.07
CA ASP A 132 -22.69 -6.43 -7.51
C ASP A 132 -22.66 -4.90 -7.74
N GLY A 133 -21.54 -4.39 -8.26
CA GLY A 133 -21.33 -2.96 -8.55
C GLY A 133 -20.87 -2.10 -7.36
N ALA A 134 -20.94 -2.61 -6.12
CA ALA A 134 -20.43 -1.92 -4.94
C ALA A 134 -18.96 -2.25 -4.69
N VAL A 135 -18.20 -1.27 -4.16
CA VAL A 135 -16.78 -1.41 -3.84
C VAL A 135 -16.61 -1.65 -2.35
N PHE A 136 -15.87 -2.70 -1.99
CA PHE A 136 -15.57 -3.04 -0.61
C PHE A 136 -14.07 -3.00 -0.37
N THR A 137 -13.67 -2.57 0.81
CA THR A 137 -12.28 -2.63 1.27
C THR A 137 -12.24 -2.87 2.77
N PRO A 138 -11.21 -3.55 3.29
CA PRO A 138 -11.06 -3.73 4.73
C PRO A 138 -11.12 -2.38 5.48
N ALA A 139 -11.94 -2.33 6.53
CA ALA A 139 -12.00 -1.20 7.44
C ALA A 139 -10.68 -1.10 8.23
N PRO A 140 -10.07 0.09 8.38
CA PRO A 140 -8.86 0.25 9.18
C PRO A 140 -9.11 -0.14 10.64
N ASN A 141 -8.43 -1.18 11.11
CA ASN A 141 -8.57 -1.70 12.47
C ASN A 141 -7.26 -1.61 13.30
N GLY A 142 -6.26 -0.92 12.76
CA GLY A 142 -4.96 -0.76 13.41
C GLY A 142 -4.04 -1.99 13.30
N THR A 143 -4.30 -2.95 12.42
CA THR A 143 -3.34 -4.06 12.14
C THR A 143 -2.57 -3.88 10.82
N PHE A 144 -2.99 -2.90 10.02
CA PHE A 144 -2.42 -2.52 8.74
C PHE A 144 -2.50 -1.00 8.55
N LEU A 145 -1.77 -0.49 7.55
CA LEU A 145 -1.71 0.94 7.28
C LEU A 145 -2.94 1.38 6.47
N ASP A 146 -3.64 2.39 6.94
CA ASP A 146 -4.65 3.10 6.14
C ASP A 146 -3.95 3.98 5.09
N GLY A 147 -3.66 3.39 3.93
CA GLY A 147 -2.79 3.99 2.94
C GLY A 147 -3.34 5.27 2.31
N VAL A 148 -2.46 6.23 2.03
CA VAL A 148 -2.83 7.49 1.34
C VAL A 148 -3.44 7.23 -0.05
N THR A 149 -2.92 6.26 -0.80
CA THR A 149 -3.49 5.86 -2.10
C THR A 149 -4.87 5.23 -1.95
N ARG A 150 -5.09 4.42 -0.90
CA ARG A 150 -6.40 3.83 -0.54
C ARG A 150 -7.41 4.94 -0.28
N GLN A 151 -7.08 5.88 0.62
CA GLN A 151 -7.94 7.02 0.95
C GLN A 151 -8.28 7.86 -0.29
N ARG A 152 -7.29 8.12 -1.16
CA ARG A 152 -7.52 8.84 -2.43
C ARG A 152 -8.46 8.08 -3.37
N ALA A 153 -8.26 6.77 -3.54
CA ALA A 153 -9.12 5.95 -4.39
C ALA A 153 -10.57 5.93 -3.88
N ILE A 154 -10.76 5.78 -2.56
CA ILE A 154 -12.08 5.84 -1.92
C ILE A 154 -12.75 7.19 -2.21
N ALA A 155 -12.05 8.31 -1.99
CA ALA A 155 -12.59 9.64 -2.20
C ALA A 155 -12.98 9.88 -3.66
N LEU A 156 -12.14 9.45 -4.61
CA LEU A 156 -12.41 9.59 -6.04
C LEU A 156 -13.60 8.75 -6.49
N LEU A 157 -13.68 7.48 -6.06
CA LEU A 157 -14.79 6.59 -6.39
C LEU A 157 -16.12 7.09 -5.81
N ARG A 158 -16.12 7.53 -4.54
CA ARG A 158 -17.31 8.15 -3.91
C ARG A 158 -17.73 9.42 -4.65
N GLY A 159 -16.77 10.26 -5.03
CA GLY A 159 -17.02 11.48 -5.81
C GLY A 159 -17.56 11.20 -7.22
N ASP A 160 -17.32 10.00 -7.74
CA ASP A 160 -17.82 9.52 -9.04
C ASP A 160 -19.14 8.72 -8.92
N GLY A 161 -19.75 8.67 -7.73
CA GLY A 161 -21.05 8.05 -7.50
C GLY A 161 -21.03 6.56 -7.16
N PHE A 162 -19.85 5.95 -6.97
CA PHE A 162 -19.77 4.56 -6.49
C PHE A 162 -20.08 4.47 -4.99
N GLU A 163 -20.80 3.41 -4.61
CA GLU A 163 -20.87 2.98 -3.22
C GLU A 163 -19.54 2.34 -2.82
N VAL A 164 -18.86 2.94 -1.83
CA VAL A 164 -17.59 2.44 -1.31
C VAL A 164 -17.71 2.16 0.19
N ILE A 165 -17.71 0.88 0.54
CA ILE A 165 -17.97 0.35 1.87
C ILE A 165 -16.66 -0.11 2.52
N GLU A 166 -16.36 0.49 3.66
CA GLU A 166 -15.24 0.10 4.51
C GLU A 166 -15.78 -0.84 5.60
N THR A 167 -15.49 -2.13 5.50
CA THR A 167 -16.09 -3.15 6.38
C THR A 167 -15.10 -4.28 6.70
N ARG A 168 -15.50 -5.20 7.58
CA ARG A 168 -14.82 -6.47 7.77
C ARG A 168 -15.10 -7.37 6.56
N LEU A 169 -14.05 -7.96 6.02
CA LEU A 169 -14.13 -8.85 4.87
C LEU A 169 -13.45 -10.17 5.22
N ALA A 170 -14.17 -11.27 5.04
CA ALA A 170 -13.63 -12.61 5.16
C ALA A 170 -12.86 -12.98 3.88
N TYR A 171 -12.10 -14.07 3.92
CA TYR A 171 -11.39 -14.55 2.73
C TYR A 171 -12.36 -15.00 1.64
N GLU A 172 -13.48 -15.59 2.07
CA GLU A 172 -14.55 -16.14 1.23
C GLU A 172 -15.24 -15.05 0.38
N ASP A 173 -15.28 -13.80 0.86
CA ASP A 173 -15.79 -12.67 0.09
C ASP A 173 -14.95 -12.44 -1.17
N PHE A 174 -13.62 -12.53 -1.06
CA PHE A 174 -12.72 -12.37 -2.20
C PHE A 174 -12.80 -13.54 -3.18
N LEU A 175 -13.11 -14.76 -2.72
CA LEU A 175 -13.29 -15.91 -3.60
C LEU A 175 -14.49 -15.75 -4.56
N THR A 176 -15.47 -14.94 -4.17
CA THR A 176 -16.71 -14.70 -4.95
C THR A 176 -16.83 -13.28 -5.52
N ALA A 177 -15.82 -12.43 -5.28
CA ALA A 177 -15.74 -11.07 -5.82
C ALA A 177 -15.78 -11.05 -7.35
N ASP A 178 -16.39 -10.02 -7.92
CA ASP A 178 -16.47 -9.82 -9.38
C ASP A 178 -15.17 -9.21 -9.91
N GLU A 179 -14.60 -8.27 -9.16
CA GLU A 179 -13.27 -7.69 -9.42
C GLU A 179 -12.46 -7.62 -8.12
N ILE A 180 -11.14 -7.69 -8.23
CA ILE A 180 -10.22 -7.40 -7.12
C ILE A 180 -9.14 -6.45 -7.64
N PHE A 181 -8.81 -5.42 -6.87
CA PHE A 181 -7.71 -4.53 -7.18
C PHE A 181 -6.99 -4.08 -5.91
N SER A 182 -5.80 -3.54 -6.08
CA SER A 182 -4.95 -3.06 -4.99
C SER A 182 -4.61 -1.60 -5.16
N THR A 183 -4.28 -0.96 -4.05
CA THR A 183 -3.77 0.41 -4.05
C THR A 183 -2.47 0.51 -3.27
N GLY A 184 -1.51 1.27 -3.80
CA GLY A 184 -0.18 1.42 -3.19
C GLY A 184 0.67 2.46 -3.89
N ASN A 185 1.89 2.68 -3.41
CA ASN A 185 2.74 3.74 -3.96
C ASN A 185 3.27 3.44 -5.37
N PHE A 186 3.63 2.18 -5.67
CA PHE A 186 4.34 1.83 -6.91
C PHE A 186 3.44 1.71 -8.13
N GLN A 187 2.30 1.01 -8.07
CA GLN A 187 1.40 0.87 -9.23
C GLN A 187 0.16 1.77 -9.18
N LYS A 188 0.04 2.57 -8.11
CA LYS A 188 -1.11 3.40 -7.77
C LYS A 188 -2.39 2.56 -7.60
N VAL A 189 -3.05 2.20 -8.69
CA VAL A 189 -4.20 1.30 -8.73
C VAL A 189 -3.87 0.15 -9.68
N ALA A 190 -3.76 -1.07 -9.15
CA ALA A 190 -3.36 -2.26 -9.92
C ALA A 190 -4.38 -3.39 -9.80
N PRO A 191 -4.68 -4.11 -10.89
CA PRO A 191 -5.67 -5.17 -10.85
C PRO A 191 -5.10 -6.43 -10.20
N VAL A 192 -5.98 -7.26 -9.66
CA VAL A 192 -5.70 -8.67 -9.35
C VAL A 192 -6.44 -9.51 -10.39
N ARG A 193 -5.73 -10.43 -11.03
CA ARG A 193 -6.21 -11.19 -12.18
C ARG A 193 -6.39 -12.67 -11.90
N ARG A 194 -5.96 -13.14 -10.74
CA ARG A 194 -6.15 -14.52 -10.30
C ARG A 194 -6.16 -14.61 -8.79
N ILE A 195 -7.12 -15.32 -8.22
CA ILE A 195 -7.13 -15.75 -6.81
C ILE A 195 -7.22 -17.27 -6.76
N GLU A 196 -6.21 -17.92 -6.17
CA GLU A 196 -6.06 -19.38 -6.23
C GLU A 196 -6.14 -19.87 -7.70
N ASP A 197 -7.08 -20.78 -7.98
CA ASP A 197 -7.33 -21.35 -9.31
C ASP A 197 -8.33 -20.53 -10.16
N ARG A 198 -8.87 -19.43 -9.63
CA ARG A 198 -9.88 -18.61 -10.31
C ARG A 198 -9.23 -17.40 -10.98
N ASP A 199 -9.30 -17.34 -12.30
CA ASP A 199 -8.99 -16.13 -13.05
C ASP A 199 -10.09 -15.07 -12.87
N ILE A 200 -9.67 -13.81 -12.76
CA ILE A 200 -10.52 -12.64 -12.58
C ILE A 200 -10.33 -11.72 -13.79
N ALA A 201 -11.42 -11.46 -14.50
CA ALA A 201 -11.40 -10.53 -15.62
C ALA A 201 -11.14 -9.09 -15.14
N LEU A 202 -10.50 -8.28 -15.98
CA LEU A 202 -10.43 -6.84 -15.73
C LEU A 202 -11.82 -6.25 -15.90
N GLY A 203 -12.38 -5.73 -14.82
CA GLY A 203 -13.72 -5.16 -14.86
C GLY A 203 -13.74 -3.63 -14.95
N PRO A 204 -14.93 -3.06 -15.20
CA PRO A 204 -15.13 -1.64 -15.41
C PRO A 204 -14.83 -0.80 -14.18
N VAL A 205 -15.02 -1.32 -12.96
CA VAL A 205 -14.82 -0.55 -11.73
C VAL A 205 -13.33 -0.32 -11.45
N TYR A 206 -12.50 -1.34 -11.61
CA TYR A 206 -11.03 -1.20 -11.59
C TYR A 206 -10.57 -0.19 -12.65
N ALA A 207 -11.05 -0.32 -13.88
CA ALA A 207 -10.67 0.57 -14.98
C ALA A 207 -11.04 2.03 -14.68
N ARG A 208 -12.22 2.25 -14.07
CA ARG A 208 -12.67 3.57 -13.63
C ARG A 208 -11.84 4.12 -12.48
N ALA A 209 -11.59 3.32 -11.44
CA ALA A 209 -10.76 3.69 -10.29
C ALA A 209 -9.34 4.13 -10.73
N ARG A 210 -8.73 3.36 -11.64
CA ARG A 210 -7.41 3.69 -12.20
C ARG A 210 -7.44 4.98 -13.01
N ARG A 211 -8.46 5.19 -13.85
CA ARG A 211 -8.61 6.42 -14.63
C ARG A 211 -8.76 7.65 -13.74
N LEU A 212 -9.68 7.61 -12.78
CA LEU A 212 -9.91 8.70 -11.83
C LEU A 212 -8.63 9.08 -11.07
N TYR A 213 -7.84 8.08 -10.66
CA TYR A 213 -6.57 8.35 -9.98
C TYR A 213 -5.58 9.09 -10.88
N TRP A 214 -5.45 8.68 -12.15
CA TRP A 214 -4.55 9.33 -13.10
C TRP A 214 -5.05 10.71 -13.53
N ASP A 215 -6.36 10.89 -13.72
CA ASP A 215 -6.94 12.20 -14.00
C ASP A 215 -6.65 13.17 -12.84
N PHE A 216 -6.86 12.73 -11.60
CA PHE A 216 -6.50 13.48 -10.40
C PHE A 216 -5.00 13.83 -10.34
N ALA A 217 -4.13 12.85 -10.62
CA ALA A 217 -2.68 13.04 -10.55
C ALA A 217 -2.16 14.04 -11.60
N HIS A 218 -2.77 14.09 -12.79
CA HIS A 218 -2.39 15.00 -13.87
C HIS A 218 -3.12 16.34 -13.84
N ALA A 219 -4.25 16.47 -13.14
CA ALA A 219 -4.99 17.73 -13.04
C ALA A 219 -4.11 18.90 -12.51
N GLY A 220 -3.13 18.60 -11.65
CA GLY A 220 -2.17 19.59 -11.14
C GLY A 220 -0.98 19.90 -12.07
N ALA A 221 -0.85 19.22 -13.21
CA ALA A 221 0.19 19.49 -14.21
C ALA A 221 -0.30 20.39 -15.36
N GLN A 222 -1.62 20.68 -15.42
CA GLN A 222 -2.27 21.51 -16.44
C GLN A 222 -2.63 22.93 -15.95
N ALA A 223 -2.24 23.28 -14.72
CA ALA A 223 -2.39 24.61 -14.12
C ALA A 223 -1.01 25.17 -13.77
#